data_AF-A0A938N1I5-F1
#
_entry.id   AF-A0A938N1I5-F1
#
_cell.length_a   1.000
_cell.length_b   1.000
_cell.length_c   1.000
_cell.angle_alpha   90.00
_cell.angle_beta   90.00
_cell.angle_gamma   90.00
#
_symmetry.space_group_name_H-M   'P 1'
#
loop_
_entity.id
_entity.type
_entity.pdbx_description
1 polymer ?
#
loop_
_entity_poly.entity_id
_entity_poly.type
_entity_poly.pdbx_seq_one_letter_code
_entity_poly.pdbx_strand_id
1 'polypeptide(L)'
;MHGWMAPLCLVLCLALLITAFALLAIDAPEANVDLHRARVTRDEAMRDVLEEDLKTRIWLRRGLIAALFVAAFALGVGGFLSVGGSRR
;
A
#
# COMPACT_ATOMS: atom_id res chain seq x y z
N MET A 1 32.12 -7.10 4.69
CA MET A 1 30.98 -6.36 4.11
C MET A 1 29.62 -6.74 4.74
N HIS A 2 29.51 -7.82 5.53
CA HIS A 2 28.25 -8.27 6.15
C HIS A 2 27.69 -7.40 7.30
N GLY A 3 28.47 -6.49 7.89
CA GLY A 3 28.02 -5.68 9.04
C GLY A 3 26.98 -4.62 8.72
N TRP A 4 26.80 -4.26 7.44
CA TRP A 4 25.94 -3.15 7.02
C TRP A 4 24.57 -3.59 6.51
N MET A 5 24.35 -4.89 6.26
CA MET A 5 23.04 -5.38 5.79
C MET A 5 21.97 -5.34 6.89
N ALA A 6 22.37 -5.60 8.15
CA ALA A 6 21.46 -5.55 9.30
C ALA A 6 20.85 -4.15 9.53
N PRO A 7 21.62 -3.04 9.58
CA PRO A 7 21.04 -1.71 9.73
C PRO A 7 20.25 -1.27 8.50
N LEU A 8 20.66 -1.63 7.28
CA LEU A 8 19.93 -1.32 6.05
C LEU A 8 18.55 -1.98 6.01
N CYS A 9 18.44 -3.23 6.44
CA CYS A 9 17.16 -3.95 6.51
C CYS A 9 16.20 -3.30 7.51
N LEU A 10 16.71 -2.81 8.64
CA LEU A 10 15.92 -2.09 9.65
C LEU A 10 15.38 -0.77 9.10
N VAL A 11 16.21 0.00 8.39
CA VAL A 11 15.80 1.26 7.75
C VAL A 11 14.74 0.99 6.67
N LEU A 12 14.92 -0.06 5.87
CA LEU A 12 13.95 -0.47 4.85
C LEU A 12 12.61 -0.90 5.45
N CYS A 13 12.62 -1.70 6.52
CA CYS A 13 11.41 -2.05 7.26
C CYS A 13 10.70 -0.82 7.83
N LEU A 14 11.46 0.12 8.42
CA LEU A 14 10.89 1.35 8.96
C LEU A 14 10.26 2.21 7.86
N ALA A 15 10.93 2.37 6.71
CA ALA A 15 10.41 3.10 5.57
C ALA A 15 9.14 2.46 4.99
N LEU A 16 9.09 1.13 4.89
CA LEU A 16 7.88 0.39 4.47
C LEU A 16 6.73 0.58 5.45
N LEU A 17 7.02 0.62 6.75
CA LEU A 17 6.01 0.81 7.79
C LEU A 17 5.46 2.25 7.78
N ILE A 18 6.34 3.25 7.62
CA ILE A 18 5.96 4.66 7.46
C ILE A 18 5.11 4.86 6.19
N THR A 19 5.51 4.28 5.07
CA THR A 19 4.77 4.39 3.80
C THR A 19 3.42 3.68 3.85
N ALA A 20 3.34 2.50 4.48
CA ALA A 20 2.08 1.81 4.72
C ALA A 20 1.15 2.64 5.63
N PHE A 21 1.70 3.24 6.69
CA PHE A 21 0.94 4.10 7.59
C PHE A 21 0.48 5.40 6.90
N ALA A 22 1.34 6.05 6.10
CA ALA A 22 0.97 7.22 5.32
C ALA A 22 -0.13 6.89 4.29
N LEU A 23 -0.03 5.74 3.62
CA LEU A 23 -1.09 5.25 2.73
C LEU A 23 -2.37 4.89 3.48
N LEU A 24 -2.33 4.57 4.78
CA LEU A 24 -3.51 4.36 5.62
C LEU A 24 -4.09 5.68 6.13
N ALA A 25 -3.25 6.67 6.45
CA ALA A 25 -3.62 7.96 7.00
C ALA A 25 -4.22 8.93 5.97
N ILE A 26 -3.91 8.76 4.68
CA ILE A 26 -4.61 9.49 3.61
C ILE A 26 -6.08 9.05 3.59
N ASP A 27 -7.02 9.98 3.54
CA ASP A 27 -8.46 9.68 3.55
C ASP A 27 -8.87 8.67 2.46
N ALA A 28 -9.94 7.92 2.73
CA ALA A 28 -10.53 7.03 1.74
C ALA A 28 -10.84 7.82 0.45
N PRO A 29 -10.62 7.26 -0.76
CA PRO A 29 -11.08 7.92 -1.97
C PRO A 29 -12.61 8.04 -1.89
N GLU A 30 -13.09 9.24 -1.56
CA GLU A 30 -14.51 9.52 -1.44
C GLU A 30 -15.17 9.50 -2.81
N ALA A 31 -16.47 9.19 -2.83
CA ALA A 31 -17.25 9.35 -4.04
C ALA A 31 -17.22 10.83 -4.44
N ASN A 32 -16.51 11.14 -5.54
CA ASN A 32 -16.37 12.51 -6.02
C ASN A 32 -17.78 13.13 -6.19
N VAL A 33 -17.90 14.44 -5.93
CA VAL A 33 -19.18 15.17 -6.04
C VAL A 33 -19.81 14.98 -7.42
N ASP A 34 -18.98 14.78 -8.44
CA ASP A 34 -19.37 14.45 -9.81
C ASP A 34 -20.11 13.11 -9.94
N LEU A 35 -19.78 12.09 -9.13
CA LEU A 35 -20.45 10.80 -9.13
C LEU A 35 -21.84 10.91 -8.48
N HIS A 36 -21.97 11.76 -7.45
CA HIS A 36 -23.26 12.09 -6.86
C HIS A 36 -24.13 12.88 -7.84
N ARG A 37 -23.53 13.82 -8.57
CA ARG A 37 -24.21 14.60 -9.61
C ARG A 37 -24.67 13.71 -10.77
N ALA A 38 -23.84 12.81 -11.26
CA ALA A 38 -24.16 11.85 -12.30
C ALA A 38 -25.31 10.91 -11.91
N ARG A 39 -25.37 10.47 -10.63
CA ARG A 39 -26.50 9.70 -10.10
C ARG A 39 -27.81 10.47 -10.13
N VAL A 40 -27.77 11.77 -9.81
CA VAL A 40 -28.96 12.64 -9.80
C VAL A 40 -29.42 12.99 -11.23
N THR A 41 -28.50 13.20 -12.16
CA THR A 41 -28.81 13.51 -13.56
C THR A 41 -29.20 12.31 -14.41
N ARG A 42 -29.17 11.08 -13.86
CA ARG A 42 -29.38 9.81 -14.58
C ARG A 42 -28.50 9.64 -15.83
N ASP A 43 -27.32 10.24 -15.80
CA ASP A 43 -26.35 10.06 -16.88
C ASP A 43 -25.60 8.75 -16.64
N GLU A 44 -26.16 7.66 -17.16
CA GLU A 44 -25.67 6.29 -16.90
C GLU A 44 -24.24 6.09 -17.41
N ALA A 45 -23.90 6.64 -18.57
CA ALA A 45 -22.56 6.52 -19.16
C ALA A 45 -21.50 7.22 -18.31
N MET A 46 -21.77 8.43 -17.83
CA MET A 46 -20.85 9.16 -16.96
C MET A 46 -20.74 8.50 -15.56
N ARG A 47 -21.84 7.96 -15.04
CA ARG A 47 -21.85 7.27 -13.76
C ARG A 47 -20.95 6.04 -13.75
N ASP A 48 -21.04 5.22 -14.80
CA ASP A 48 -20.29 3.96 -14.86
C ASP A 48 -18.78 4.19 -14.95
N VAL A 49 -18.35 5.19 -15.73
CA VAL A 49 -16.93 5.59 -15.83
C VAL A 49 -16.38 6.08 -14.48
N LEU A 50 -17.13 6.95 -13.79
CA LEU A 50 -16.72 7.48 -12.49
C LEU A 50 -16.70 6.38 -11.41
N GLU A 51 -17.58 5.37 -11.51
CA GLU A 51 -17.63 4.25 -10.58
C GLU A 51 -16.47 3.27 -10.78
N GLU A 52 -16.09 3.00 -12.03
CA GLU A 52 -14.90 2.21 -12.34
C GLU A 52 -13.61 2.88 -11.88
N ASP A 53 -13.48 4.20 -12.05
CA ASP A 53 -12.30 4.95 -11.60
C ASP A 53 -12.18 4.90 -10.05
N LEU A 54 -13.30 5.03 -9.34
CA LEU A 54 -13.35 4.89 -7.89
C LEU A 54 -12.97 3.48 -7.42
N LYS A 55 -13.51 2.43 -8.05
CA LYS A 55 -13.14 1.04 -7.76
C LYS A 55 -11.66 0.81 -8.00
N THR A 56 -11.11 1.33 -9.10
CA THR A 56 -9.70 1.17 -9.46
C THR A 56 -8.78 1.81 -8.44
N ARG A 57 -9.09 3.04 -7.99
CA ARG A 57 -8.31 3.73 -6.94
C ARG A 57 -8.36 3.00 -5.60
N ILE A 58 -9.51 2.48 -5.21
CA ILE A 58 -9.67 1.67 -3.99
C ILE A 58 -8.84 0.38 -4.10
N TRP A 59 -8.91 -0.30 -5.24
CA TRP A 59 -8.18 -1.55 -5.49
C TRP A 59 -6.66 -1.35 -5.50
N LEU A 60 -6.18 -0.32 -6.19
CA LEU A 60 -4.76 0.03 -6.23
C LEU A 60 -4.23 0.33 -4.83
N ARG A 61 -4.97 1.10 -4.03
CA ARG A 61 -4.58 1.42 -2.65
C ARG A 61 -4.52 0.15 -1.79
N ARG A 62 -5.53 -0.72 -1.87
CA ARG A 62 -5.53 -2.02 -1.17
C ARG A 62 -4.37 -2.90 -1.59
N GLY A 63 -4.09 -2.98 -2.89
CA GLY A 63 -2.98 -3.75 -3.45
C GLY A 63 -1.62 -3.23 -2.97
N LEU A 64 -1.42 -1.92 -2.99
CA LEU A 64 -0.19 -1.27 -2.49
C LEU A 64 0.01 -1.53 -0.99
N ILE A 65 -1.03 -1.37 -0.17
CA ILE A 65 -0.94 -1.65 1.27
C ILE A 65 -0.57 -3.12 1.50
N ALA A 66 -1.25 -4.05 0.85
CA ALA A 66 -0.95 -5.47 0.97
C ALA A 66 0.49 -5.81 0.53
N ALA A 67 0.93 -5.25 -0.59
CA ALA A 67 2.30 -5.44 -1.10
C ALA A 67 3.36 -4.91 -0.13
N LEU A 68 3.15 -3.73 0.48
CA LEU A 68 4.06 -3.15 1.46
C LEU A 68 4.17 -4.01 2.71
N PHE A 69 3.05 -4.53 3.23
CA PHE A 69 3.06 -5.46 4.36
C PHE A 69 3.79 -6.77 4.04
N VAL A 70 3.55 -7.35 2.86
CA VAL A 70 4.24 -8.58 2.41
C VAL A 70 5.74 -8.33 2.26
N ALA A 71 6.14 -7.20 1.67
CA ALA A 71 7.54 -6.83 1.52
C ALA A 71 8.23 -6.65 2.88
N ALA A 72 7.57 -5.97 3.82
CA ALA A 72 8.09 -5.80 5.19
C ALA A 72 8.25 -7.14 5.90
N PHE A 73 7.27 -8.04 5.76
CA PHE A 73 7.33 -9.38 6.35
C PHE A 73 8.47 -10.21 5.74
N ALA A 74 8.61 -10.21 4.40
CA ALA A 74 9.66 -10.93 3.70
C ALA A 74 11.06 -10.44 4.10
N LEU A 75 11.25 -9.12 4.24
CA LEU A 75 12.50 -8.54 4.71
C LEU A 75 12.78 -8.87 6.18
N GLY A 76 11.76 -8.83 7.04
CA GLY A 76 11.89 -9.23 8.45
C GLY A 76 12.32 -10.69 8.61
N VAL A 77 11.65 -11.61 7.89
CA VAL A 77 11.99 -13.05 7.90
C VAL A 77 13.36 -13.29 7.28
N GLY A 78 13.67 -12.67 6.14
CA GLY A 78 14.97 -12.79 5.49
C GLY A 78 16.12 -12.27 6.36
N GLY A 79 15.93 -11.14 7.04
CA GLY A 79 16.86 -10.59 8.01
C GLY A 79 17.07 -11.50 9.22
N PHE A 80 15.99 -12.07 9.77
CA PHE A 80 16.07 -13.00 10.89
C PHE A 80 16.83 -14.29 10.53
N LEU A 81 16.55 -14.87 9.35
CA LEU A 81 17.27 -16.04 8.85
C LEU A 81 18.74 -15.73 8.57
N SER A 82 19.04 -14.55 8.04
CA SER A 82 20.42 -14.10 7.78
C SER A 82 21.23 -13.97 9.07
N VAL A 83 20.66 -13.36 10.12
CA VAL A 83 21.32 -13.22 11.42
C VAL A 83 21.40 -14.56 12.17
N GLY A 84 20.37 -15.42 12.06
CA GLY A 84 20.36 -16.76 12.65
C GLY A 84 21.36 -17.72 12.00
N GLY A 85 21.64 -17.57 10.70
CA GLY A 85 22.66 -18.35 9.99
C GLY A 85 24.09 -17.97 10.35
N SER A 86 24.36 -16.70 10.69
CA SER A 86 25.69 -16.21 11.05
C SER A 86 26.20 -16.67 12.44
N ARG A 87 25.38 -17.37 13.23
CA ARG A 87 25.75 -17.94 14.54
C ARG A 87 26.13 -19.43 14.51
N ARG A 88 26.17 -20.07 13.34
CA ARG A 88 26.79 -21.39 13.12
C ARG A 88 28.10 -21.21 12.37
#